data_AF-A0A2W4CZQ1-F1
#
_entry.id   AF-A0A2W4CZQ1-F1
#
_cell.length_a   1.000
_cell.length_b   1.000
_cell.length_c   1.000
_cell.angle_alpha   90.00
_cell.angle_beta   90.00
_cell.angle_gamma   90.00
#
_symmetry.space_group_name_H-M   'P 1'
#
loop_
_entity.id
_entity.type
_entity.pdbx_description
1 polymer ?
#
loop_
_entity_poly.entity_id
_entity_poly.type
_entity_poly.pdbx_seq_one_letter_code
_entity_poly.pdbx_strand_id
1 'polypeptide(L)' 'MKADVDIATTSEERDKQLAALARLVTYAREVAGDLGAEDARNKLDIALGTLVYELDAAMLPPIRKQIIFN' A
#
# COMPACT_ATOMS: atom_id res chain seq x y z
N MET A 1 1.39 28.92 0.23
CA MET A 1 0.08 28.26 0.35
C MET A 1 0.36 26.79 0.66
N LYS A 2 0.27 26.37 1.93
CA LYS A 2 0.36 24.95 2.28
C LYS A 2 -0.97 24.33 1.83
N ALA A 3 -0.92 23.46 0.83
CA ALA A 3 -2.08 22.68 0.46
C ALA A 3 -2.22 21.57 1.50
N ASP A 4 -2.93 21.86 2.59
CA ASP A 4 -3.56 20.82 3.40
C ASP A 4 -4.68 20.25 2.54
N VAL A 5 -4.32 19.22 1.79
CA VAL A 5 -5.23 18.47 0.95
C VAL A 5 -5.96 17.51 1.90
N ASP A 6 -6.89 18.07 2.67
CA ASP A 6 -7.93 17.34 3.40
C ASP A 6 -8.86 16.69 2.37
N ILE A 7 -8.37 15.63 1.71
CA ILE A 7 -9.26 14.75 0.96
C ILE A 7 -9.92 13.93 2.04
N ALA A 8 -11.17 14.26 2.35
CA ALA A 8 -12.11 13.29 2.87
C ALA A 8 -12.26 12.18 1.80
N THR A 9 -11.26 11.32 1.69
CA THR A 9 -11.25 10.17 0.80
C THR A 9 -12.25 9.20 1.38
N THR A 10 -13.28 8.88 0.61
CA THR A 10 -14.15 7.76 0.92
C THR A 10 -13.31 6.48 1.07
N SER A 11 -13.79 5.48 1.81
CA SER A 11 -13.08 4.20 1.95
C SER A 11 -12.70 3.61 0.58
N GLU A 12 -13.59 3.72 -0.40
CA GLU A 12 -13.35 3.25 -1.76
C GLU A 12 -12.21 4.01 -2.47
N GLU A 13 -12.11 5.32 -2.27
CA GLU A 13 -11.03 6.14 -2.84
C GLU A 13 -9.69 5.84 -2.16
N ARG A 14 -9.70 5.57 -0.83
CA ARG A 14 -8.52 5.08 -0.12
C ARG A 14 -8.04 3.75 -0.68
N ASP A 15 -8.95 2.80 -0.92
CA ASP A 15 -8.60 1.47 -1.44
C ASP A 15 -8.04 1.57 -2.86
N LYS A 16 -8.60 2.43 -3.71
CA LYS A 16 -8.06 2.72 -5.05
C LYS A 16 -6.65 3.31 -4.99
N GLN A 17 -6.41 4.26 -4.08
CA GLN A 17 -5.09 4.87 -3.89
C GLN A 17 -4.07 3.87 -3.36
N LEU A 18 -4.44 3.01 -2.41
CA LEU A 18 -3.60 1.92 -1.91
C LEU A 18 -3.24 0.94 -3.04
N ALA A 19 -4.21 0.56 -3.87
CA ALA A 19 -3.98 -0.32 -5.01
C ALA A 19 -3.05 0.32 -6.07
N ALA A 20 -3.22 1.63 -6.32
CA ALA A 20 -2.35 2.38 -7.21
C ALA A 20 -0.90 2.44 -6.66
N LEU A 21 -0.76 2.68 -5.36
CA LEU A 21 0.55 2.71 -4.69
C LEU A 21 1.24 1.34 -4.72
N ALA A 22 0.51 0.25 -4.49
CA ALA A 22 1.04 -1.10 -4.60
C ALA A 22 1.61 -1.37 -6.00
N ARG A 23 0.89 -1.00 -7.06
CA ARG A 23 1.36 -1.14 -8.45
C ARG A 23 2.63 -0.33 -8.71
N LEU A 24 2.71 0.89 -8.18
CA LEU A 24 3.89 1.74 -8.31
C LEU A 24 5.12 1.12 -7.62
N VAL A 25 4.93 0.60 -6.41
CA VAL A 25 5.99 -0.06 -5.64
C VAL A 25 6.46 -1.35 -6.32
N THR A 26 5.54 -2.14 -6.89
CA THR A 26 5.88 -3.32 -7.71
C THR A 26 6.77 -2.92 -8.89
N TYR A 27 6.37 -1.91 -9.65
CA TYR A 27 7.16 -1.43 -10.78
C TYR A 27 8.55 -0.93 -10.34
N ALA A 28 8.63 -0.13 -9.29
CA ALA A 28 9.91 0.36 -8.76
C ALA A 28 10.82 -0.79 -8.30
N ARG A 29 10.25 -1.85 -7.71
CA ARG A 29 10.98 -3.05 -7.28
C ARG A 29 11.57 -3.80 -8.46
N GLU A 30 10.81 -3.95 -9.55
CA GLU A 30 11.29 -4.57 -10.79
C GLU A 30 12.44 -3.77 -11.39
N VAL A 31 12.28 -2.45 -11.51
CA VAL A 31 13.33 -1.54 -11.98
C VAL A 31 14.58 -1.61 -11.10
N ALA A 32 14.42 -1.68 -9.77
CA ALA A 32 15.55 -1.84 -8.86
C ALA A 32 16.28 -3.18 -9.07
N GLY A 33 15.54 -4.25 -9.43
CA GLY A 33 16.11 -5.53 -9.83
C GLY A 33 16.92 -5.45 -11.12
N ASP A 34 16.37 -4.80 -12.15
CA ASP A 34 17.03 -4.62 -13.45
C ASP A 34 18.32 -3.78 -13.34
N LEU A 35 18.35 -2.83 -12.40
CA LEU A 35 19.51 -1.98 -12.13
C LEU A 35 20.54 -2.62 -11.18
N GLY A 36 20.27 -3.82 -10.64
CA GLY A 36 21.13 -4.47 -9.63
C GLY A 36 21.16 -3.72 -8.29
N ALA A 37 20.17 -2.88 -8.00
CA ALA A 37 20.07 -2.12 -6.76
C ALA A 37 19.40 -2.95 -5.65
N GLU A 38 20.10 -3.98 -5.17
CA GLU A 38 19.57 -4.98 -4.23
C GLU A 38 18.99 -4.38 -2.94
N ASP A 39 19.68 -3.39 -2.35
CA ASP A 39 19.20 -2.71 -1.14
C ASP A 39 17.87 -1.96 -1.37
N ALA A 40 17.74 -1.30 -2.52
CA ALA A 40 16.51 -0.59 -2.88
C ALA A 40 15.38 -1.59 -3.14
N ARG A 41 15.68 -2.66 -3.88
CA ARG A 41 14.75 -3.76 -4.17
C ARG A 41 14.22 -4.39 -2.89
N ASN A 42 15.09 -4.68 -1.92
CA ASN A 42 14.70 -5.27 -0.64
C ASN A 42 13.77 -4.35 0.16
N LYS A 43 14.09 -3.05 0.23
CA LYS A 43 13.22 -2.06 0.89
C LYS A 43 11.84 -1.96 0.21
N LEU A 44 11.81 -2.02 -1.12
CA LEU A 44 10.57 -1.99 -1.90
C LEU A 44 9.75 -3.27 -1.73
N ASP A 45 10.40 -4.43 -1.57
CA ASP A 45 9.73 -5.71 -1.28
C ASP A 45 9.02 -5.67 0.08
N ILE A 46 9.68 -5.13 1.11
CA ILE A 46 9.07 -4.91 2.44
C ILE A 46 7.88 -3.96 2.34
N ALA A 47 8.05 -2.81 1.66
CA ALA A 47 6.98 -1.83 1.49
C ALA A 47 5.77 -2.43 0.74
N LEU A 48 6.02 -3.26 -0.28
CA LEU A 48 4.97 -3.96 -1.01
C LEU A 48 4.22 -4.94 -0.11
N GLY A 49 4.93 -5.69 0.73
CA GLY A 49 4.31 -6.59 1.70
C GLY A 49 3.36 -5.87 2.66
N THR A 50 3.76 -4.69 3.17
CA THR A 50 2.88 -3.86 4.00
C THR A 50 1.66 -3.37 3.23
N LEU A 51 1.82 -2.91 1.98
CA LEU A 51 0.70 -2.42 1.17
C LEU A 51 -0.30 -3.52 0.83
N VAL A 52 0.16 -4.74 0.53
CA VAL A 52 -0.72 -5.90 0.28
C VAL A 52 -1.49 -6.25 1.54
N TYR A 53 -0.83 -6.26 2.70
CA TYR A 53 -1.50 -6.50 3.98
C TYR A 53 -2.59 -5.45 4.26
N GLU A 54 -2.32 -4.17 4.01
CA GLU A 54 -3.32 -3.11 4.20
C GLU A 54 -4.51 -3.25 3.22
N LEU A 55 -4.26 -3.64 1.98
CA LEU A 55 -5.30 -3.91 0.99
C LEU A 55 -6.18 -5.11 1.39
N ASP A 56 -5.56 -6.21 1.81
CA ASP A 56 -6.30 -7.39 2.31
C ASP A 56 -7.12 -7.05 3.56
N ALA A 57 -6.55 -6.25 4.46
CA ALA A 57 -7.25 -5.76 5.65
C ALA A 57 -8.42 -4.83 5.30
N ALA A 58 -8.31 -4.04 4.23
CA ALA A 58 -9.40 -3.21 3.74
C ALA A 58 -10.57 -4.06 3.20
N MET A 59 -10.27 -5.16 2.52
CA MET A 59 -11.26 -6.09 1.94
C MET A 59 -11.93 -7.03 2.95
N LEU A 60 -11.40 -7.14 4.18
CA LEU A 60 -12.06 -7.93 5.23
C LEU A 60 -13.40 -7.31 5.64
N PRO A 61 -14.50 -8.10 5.70
CA PRO A 61 -15.79 -7.60 6.16
C PRO A 61 -15.69 -7.08 7.60
N PRO A 62 -16.46 -6.04 7.98
CA PRO A 62 -16.34 -5.34 9.27
C PRO A 62 -16.42 -6.27 10.50
N ILE A 63 -17.15 -7.39 10.40
CA ILE A 63 -17.27 -8.41 11.44
C ILE A 63 -15.90 -9.02 11.82
N ARG A 64 -14.96 -9.14 10.87
CA ARG A 64 -13.63 -9.71 11.12
C ARG A 64 -12.62 -8.69 11.68
N LYS A 65 -12.84 -7.38 11.47
CA LYS A 65 -11.98 -6.33 12.04
C LYS A 65 -12.11 -6.26 13.56
N GLN A 66 -13.26 -6.65 14.11
CA GLN A 66 -13.56 -6.56 15.54
C GLN A 66 -13.01 -7.73 16.37
N ILE A 67 -12.74 -8.89 15.75
CA ILE A 67 -12.25 -10.09 16.44
C ILE A 67 -10.72 -10.05 16.65
N ILE A 68 -9.97 -9.30 15.83
CA ILE A 68 -8.50 -9.25 15.91
C ILE A 68 -8.01 -8.24 16.99
N PHE A 69 -8.87 -7.32 17.42
CA PHE A 69 -8.57 -6.31 18.45
C PHE A 69 -9.23 -6.58 19.82
N ASN A 70 -9.64 -7.81 20.11
CA ASN A 70 -10.18 -8.19 21.42
C ASN A 70 -9.43 -9.36 22.04
#